data_AF-A0A2T5BS84-F1
#
_entry.id   AF-A0A2T5BS84-F1
#
_cell.length_a   1.000
_cell.length_b   1.000
_cell.length_c   1.000
_cell.angle_alpha   90.00
_cell.angle_beta   90.00
_cell.angle_gamma   90.00
#
_symmetry.space_group_name_H-M   'P 1'
#
loop_
_entity.id
_entity.type
_entity.pdbx_description
1 polymer ?
#
loop_
_entity_poly.entity_id
_entity_poly.type
_entity_poly.pdbx_seq_one_letter_code
_entity_poly.pdbx_strand_id
1 'polypeptide(L)' 'MTDFTIHVLEERLAHLAAAVEDLSDIVVRQGGEIDRLTRRVAMLMEREAERELDAGGPLPLADQTPPHW' A
#
# COMPACT_ATOMS: atom_id res chain seq x y z
N MET A 1 -8.42 -39.28 -32.21
CA MET A 1 -8.90 -38.95 -30.85
C MET A 1 -7.93 -38.06 -30.10
N THR A 2 -6.63 -38.37 -30.08
CA THR A 2 -5.59 -37.56 -29.40
C THR A 2 -5.44 -36.15 -29.97
N ASP A 3 -5.50 -36.00 -31.29
CA ASP A 3 -5.33 -34.72 -31.99
C ASP A 3 -6.38 -33.67 -31.59
N PHE A 4 -7.64 -34.09 -31.45
CA PHE A 4 -8.72 -33.23 -30.96
C PHE A 4 -8.50 -32.79 -29.49
N THR A 5 -8.00 -33.69 -28.65
CA THR A 5 -7.69 -33.36 -27.24
C THR A 5 -6.51 -32.38 -27.15
N ILE A 6 -5.49 -32.55 -27.98
CA ILE A 6 -4.35 -31.61 -28.05
C ILE A 6 -4.84 -30.23 -28.46
N HIS A 7 -5.65 -30.14 -29.52
CA HIS A 7 -6.19 -28.87 -29.99
C HIS A 7 -7.02 -28.12 -28.92
N VAL A 8 -7.89 -28.84 -28.19
CA VAL A 8 -8.67 -28.24 -27.09
C VAL A 8 -7.78 -27.74 -25.95
N LEU A 9 -6.68 -28.44 -25.67
CA LEU A 9 -5.73 -28.00 -24.64
C LEU A 9 -4.95 -26.77 -25.10
N GLU A 10 -4.54 -26.70 -26.36
CA GLU A 10 -3.87 -25.53 -26.95
C GLU A 10 -4.77 -24.29 -26.94
N GLU A 11 -6.04 -24.43 -27.33
CA GLU A 11 -7.02 -23.35 -27.29
C GLU A 11 -7.20 -22.82 -25.86
N ARG A 12 -7.35 -23.73 -24.89
CA ARG A 12 -7.45 -23.35 -23.46
C ARG A 12 -6.18 -22.68 -22.97
N LEU A 13 -5.01 -23.17 -23.37
CA LEU A 13 -3.73 -22.58 -22.98
C LEU A 13 -3.56 -21.18 -23.57
N ALA A 14 -3.98 -20.97 -24.82
CA ALA A 14 -3.97 -19.64 -25.45
C ALA A 14 -4.89 -18.66 -24.71
N HIS A 15 -6.10 -19.10 -24.34
CA HIS A 15 -7.02 -18.25 -23.57
C HIS A 15 -6.47 -17.91 -22.18
N LEU A 16 -5.87 -18.89 -21.49
CA LEU A 16 -5.27 -18.66 -20.18
C LEU A 16 -4.03 -17.77 -20.27
N ALA A 17 -3.21 -17.91 -21.32
CA ALA A 17 -2.06 -17.04 -21.53
C ALA A 17 -2.48 -15.58 -21.72
N ALA A 18 -3.50 -15.32 -22.55
CA ALA A 18 -4.05 -13.98 -22.73
C ALA A 18 -4.61 -13.41 -21.41
N ALA A 19 -5.35 -14.21 -20.63
CA ALA A 19 -5.85 -13.78 -19.34
C ALA A 19 -4.73 -13.44 -18.34
N VAL A 20 -3.61 -14.18 -18.37
CA VAL A 20 -2.43 -13.91 -17.54
C VAL A 20 -1.74 -12.60 -17.95
N GLU A 21 -1.64 -12.32 -19.24
CA GLU A 21 -1.10 -11.05 -19.75
C GLU A 21 -1.96 -9.86 -19.29
N ASP A 22 -3.28 -9.94 -19.46
CA ASP A 22 -4.22 -8.91 -19.00
C ASP A 22 -4.12 -8.67 -17.48
N LEU A 23 -4.01 -9.76 -16.70
CA LEU A 23 -3.82 -9.68 -15.25
C LEU A 23 -2.47 -9.04 -14.88
N SER A 24 -1.42 -9.32 -15.63
CA SER A 24 -0.09 -8.74 -15.41
C SER A 24 -0.13 -7.22 -15.55
N ASP A 25 -0.75 -6.72 -16.62
CA ASP A 25 -0.91 -5.29 -16.87
C ASP A 25 -1.70 -4.59 -15.76
N ILE A 26 -2.77 -5.24 -15.28
CA ILE A 26 -3.57 -4.73 -14.15
C ILE A 26 -2.72 -4.65 -12.88
N VAL A 27 -1.96 -5.70 -12.56
CA VAL A 27 -1.11 -5.76 -11.35
C VAL A 27 -0.03 -4.69 -11.38
N VAL A 28 0.62 -4.47 -12.53
CA VAL A 28 1.65 -3.42 -12.69
C VAL A 28 1.04 -2.05 -12.43
N ARG A 29 -0.12 -1.76 -13.03
CA ARG A 29 -0.83 -0.49 -12.81
C ARG A 29 -1.21 -0.29 -11.34
N GLN A 30 -1.79 -1.32 -10.71
CA GLN A 30 -2.19 -1.27 -9.31
C GLN A 30 -0.99 -1.10 -8.38
N GLY A 31 0.15 -1.74 -8.66
CA GLY A 31 1.40 -1.54 -7.92
C GLY A 31 1.82 -0.07 -7.91
N GLY A 32 1.78 0.60 -9.06
CA GLY A 32 2.07 2.03 -9.15
C GLY A 32 1.07 2.92 -8.40
N GLU A 33 -0.20 2.53 -8.30
CA GLU A 33 -1.21 3.24 -7.50
C GLU A 33 -0.96 3.06 -5.99
N ILE A 34 -0.68 1.84 -5.55
CA ILE A 34 -0.34 1.53 -4.15
C ILE A 34 0.87 2.35 -3.73
N ASP A 35 1.94 2.38 -4.54
CA ASP A 35 3.14 3.16 -4.24
C ASP A 35 2.84 4.66 -4.04
N ARG A 36 1.98 5.22 -4.88
CA ARG A 36 1.56 6.63 -4.76
C ARG A 36 0.75 6.86 -3.50
N LEU A 37 -0.17 5.96 -3.17
CA LEU A 37 -1.00 6.05 -1.97
C LEU A 37 -0.15 5.90 -0.71
N THR A 38 0.76 4.93 -0.67
CA THR A 38 1.70 4.72 0.44
C THR A 38 2.52 5.98 0.72
N ARG A 39 3.10 6.61 -0.32
CA ARG A 39 3.82 7.89 -0.15
C ARG A 39 2.93 9.01 0.38
N ARG A 40 1.68 9.10 -0.08
CA ARG A 40 0.73 10.12 0.42
C ARG A 40 0.37 9.89 1.88
N VAL A 41 0.13 8.64 2.27
CA VAL A 41 -0.14 8.28 3.67
C VAL A 41 1.06 8.62 4.55
N ALA A 42 2.29 8.31 4.11
CA ALA A 42 3.49 8.67 4.85
C ALA A 42 3.59 10.20 5.10
N MET A 43 3.42 11.01 4.05
CA MET A 43 3.41 12.48 4.20
C MET A 43 2.30 12.99 5.11
N LEU A 44 1.13 12.35 5.11
CA LEU A 44 0.04 12.72 6.01
C LEU A 44 0.38 12.36 7.46
N MET A 45 0.98 11.20 7.70
CA MET A 45 1.43 10.79 9.05
C MET A 45 2.53 11.71 9.59
N GLU A 46 3.49 12.10 8.76
CA GLU A 46 4.55 13.08 9.13
C GLU A 46 3.93 14.41 9.56
N ARG A 47 2.97 14.93 8.78
CA ARG A 47 2.27 16.19 9.11
C ARG A 47 1.44 16.10 10.38
N GLU A 48 0.77 14.98 10.64
CA GLU A 48 0.04 14.80 11.89
C GLU A 48 0.99 14.75 13.09
N ALA A 49 2.14 14.09 12.96
CA ALA A 49 3.16 14.09 14.01
C ALA A 49 3.70 15.51 14.30
N GLU A 50 3.96 16.31 13.27
CA GLU A 50 4.33 17.72 13.42
C GLU A 50 3.24 18.54 14.13
N ARG A 51 1.97 18.32 13.78
CA ARG A 51 0.83 18.97 14.44
C ARG A 51 0.71 18.60 15.91
N GLU A 52 0.93 17.34 16.28
CA GLU A 52 0.89 16.91 17.69
C GLU A 52 1.98 17.59 18.53
N LEU A 53 3.17 17.82 17.94
CA LEU A 53 4.26 18.54 18.59
C LEU A 53 3.95 20.04 18.72
N ASP A 54 3.46 20.66 17.65
CA ASP A 54 3.12 22.10 17.61
C ASP A 54 1.89 22.44 18.46
N ALA A 55 0.94 21.50 18.58
CA ALA A 55 -0.28 21.65 19.37
C ALA A 55 -0.04 21.63 20.90
N GLY A 56 1.22 21.42 21.34
CA GLY A 56 1.61 21.65 22.72
C GLY A 56 0.69 20.96 23.73
N GLY A 57 0.60 19.63 23.67
CA GLY A 57 0.09 18.87 24.83
C GLY A 57 0.88 19.32 26.07
N PRO A 58 0.23 19.58 27.22
CA PRO A 58 0.92 20.11 28.38
C PRO A 58 2.19 19.30 28.65
N LEU A 59 3.35 19.95 28.65
CA LEU A 59 4.56 19.37 29.26
C LEU A 59 4.09 18.69 30.55
N PRO A 60 4.35 17.40 30.78
CA PRO A 60 4.14 16.83 32.09
C PRO A 60 5.13 17.54 33.01
N LEU A 61 4.70 18.66 33.60
CA LEU A 61 5.29 19.28 34.78
C LEU A 61 5.01 18.36 36.00
N ALA A 62 5.22 17.06 35.84
CA ALA A 62 5.08 16.07 36.88
C ALA A 62 6.49 15.73 37.36
N ASP A 63 7.09 16.68 38.10
CA ASP A 63 8.14 16.48 39.12
C ASP A 63 8.92 17.77 39.47
N GLN A 64 8.34 18.96 39.27
CA GLN A 64 8.95 20.16 39.84
C GLN A 64 8.69 20.19 41.36
N THR A 65 9.71 19.85 42.15
CA THR A 65 9.65 19.98 43.61
C THR A 65 9.36 21.45 43.96
N PRO A 66 8.34 21.76 44.77
CA PRO A 66 8.02 23.15 45.10
C PRO A 66 9.21 23.85 45.77
N PRO A 67 9.58 25.08 45.36
CA PRO A 67 10.56 25.85 46.10
C PRO A 67 10.00 26.14 47.49
N HIS A 68 10.73 25.72 48.51
CA HIS A 68 10.38 25.93 49.90
C HIS A 68 10.57 27.40 50.24
N TRP A 69 9.45 28.10 50.47
CA TRP A 69 9.40 29.38 51.17
C TRP A 69 8.80 29.15 52.55
#